data_AF-A0A4V3WE61-F1
#
_entry.id   AF-A0A4V3WE61-F1
#
_cell.length_a   1.000
_cell.length_b   1.000
_cell.length_c   1.000
_cell.angle_alpha   90.00
_cell.angle_beta   90.00
_cell.angle_gamma   90.00
#
_symmetry.space_group_name_H-M   'P 1'
#
loop_
_entity.id
_entity.type
_entity.pdbx_description
1 polymer ?
#
loop_
_entity_poly.entity_id
_entity_poly.type
_entity_poly.pdbx_seq_one_letter_code
_entity_poly.pdbx_strand_id
1 'polypeptide(L)'
;MKRGSTLFLKIAVICIGIPILALCIFLLPQIANEAIEEAKKGAELAYVVFAILIVMYGSAIPFYLALYQALRLLSYIDKNQAFSELSVRALKKIKNCAITISGLYVVALPFVYIIAEWDDAPGLVLIGMVIIGASIVIAVFAAVLQKLLKEAIDIKSENDLTV
;
A
#
# COMPACT_ATOMS: atom_id res chain seq x y z
N MET A 1 -5.69 10.45 -26.98
CA MET A 1 -5.13 11.39 -25.98
C MET A 1 -3.66 11.67 -26.28
N LYS A 2 -3.17 12.90 -26.05
CA LYS A 2 -1.77 13.28 -26.31
C LYS A 2 -0.83 12.42 -25.46
N ARG A 3 0.15 11.75 -26.09
CA ARG A 3 1.23 11.01 -25.42
C ARG A 3 1.92 11.94 -24.42
N GLY A 4 1.80 11.69 -23.12
CA GLY A 4 2.39 12.53 -22.06
C GLY A 4 1.42 12.99 -20.96
N SER A 5 0.11 12.74 -21.09
CA SER A 5 -0.89 13.20 -20.11
C SER A 5 -0.69 12.65 -18.69
N THR A 6 0.02 11.53 -18.50
CA THR A 6 0.18 10.89 -17.19
C THR A 6 1.59 10.99 -16.59
N LEU A 7 2.53 11.70 -17.25
CA LEU A 7 3.93 11.77 -16.81
C LEU A 7 4.03 12.31 -15.37
N PHE A 8 3.29 13.37 -15.07
CA PHE A 8 3.25 13.96 -13.73
C PHE A 8 2.83 12.94 -12.67
N LEU A 9 1.76 12.16 -12.93
CA LEU A 9 1.29 11.13 -12.01
C LEU A 9 2.31 9.99 -11.84
N LYS A 10 3.01 9.60 -12.91
CA LYS A 10 4.06 8.57 -12.82
C LYS A 10 5.21 9.03 -11.94
N ILE A 11 5.64 10.29 -12.09
CA ILE A 11 6.67 10.88 -11.23
C ILE A 11 6.19 10.92 -9.78
N ALA A 12 4.96 11.38 -9.53
CA ALA A 12 4.38 11.40 -8.19
C ALA A 12 4.36 10.01 -7.52
N VAL A 13 3.99 8.96 -8.26
CA VAL A 13 4.00 7.57 -7.77
C VAL A 13 5.42 7.12 -7.37
N ILE A 14 6.43 7.48 -8.17
CA ILE A 14 7.84 7.17 -7.84
C ILE A 14 8.29 7.95 -6.60
N CYS A 15 7.95 9.24 -6.52
CA CYS A 15 8.26 10.08 -5.36
C CYS A 15 7.65 9.55 -4.07
N ILE A 16 6.46 8.95 -4.10
CA ILE A 16 5.83 8.30 -2.94
C ILE A 16 6.59 7.03 -2.51
N GLY A 17 7.16 6.29 -3.47
CA GLY A 17 7.92 5.08 -3.17
C GLY A 17 9.27 5.33 -2.50
N ILE A 18 9.95 6.42 -2.84
CA ILE A 18 11.32 6.71 -2.36
C ILE A 18 11.41 6.81 -0.82
N PRO A 19 10.55 7.59 -0.12
CA PRO A 19 10.59 7.67 1.34
C PRO A 19 10.41 6.32 2.03
N ILE A 20 9.47 5.51 1.54
CA ILE A 20 9.24 4.17 2.10
C ILE A 20 10.46 3.27 1.89
N LEU A 21 11.16 3.39 0.76
CA LEU A 21 12.39 2.65 0.49
C LEU A 21 13.48 3.07 1.47
N ALA A 22 13.65 4.37 1.67
CA ALA A 22 14.62 4.91 2.61
C ALA A 22 14.35 4.43 4.04
N LEU A 23 13.08 4.42 4.48
CA LEU A 23 12.69 3.86 5.78
C LEU A 23 13.04 2.37 5.89
N CYS A 24 12.81 1.59 4.84
CA CYS A 24 13.12 0.15 4.85
C CYS A 24 14.62 -0.17 4.87
N ILE A 25 15.45 0.69 4.26
CA ILE A 25 16.90 0.47 4.11
C ILE A 25 17.70 1.09 5.27
N PHE A 26 17.28 2.24 5.78
CA PHE A 26 18.05 2.99 6.78
C PHE A 26 17.44 2.89 8.18
N LEU A 27 16.15 3.19 8.34
CA LEU A 27 15.51 3.28 9.65
C LEU A 27 15.21 1.90 10.25
N LEU A 28 14.54 1.02 9.49
CA LEU A 28 14.13 -0.29 10.00
C LEU A 28 15.31 -1.17 10.45
N PRO A 29 16.47 -1.20 9.74
CA PRO A 29 17.63 -1.95 10.22
C PRO A 29 18.26 -1.38 11.49
N GLN A 30 18.20 -0.06 11.71
CA GLN A 30 18.66 0.54 12.96
C GLN A 30 17.81 0.06 14.14
N ILE A 31 16.48 0.13 14.01
CA ILE A 31 15.54 -0.38 15.02
C ILE A 31 15.75 -1.88 15.25
N ALA A 32 15.99 -2.65 14.18
CA ALA A 32 16.27 -4.08 14.29
C ALA A 32 17.55 -4.36 15.09
N ASN A 33 18.62 -3.59 14.88
CA ASN A 33 19.88 -3.76 15.61
C ASN A 33 19.70 -3.45 17.11
N GLU A 34 19.00 -2.38 17.44
CA GLU A 34 18.67 -2.03 18.83
C GLU A 34 17.85 -3.14 19.50
N ALA A 35 16.83 -3.66 18.80
CA ALA A 35 16.04 -4.78 19.30
C ALA A 35 16.88 -6.05 19.52
N ILE A 36 17.88 -6.33 18.67
CA ILE A 36 18.81 -7.47 18.84
C ILE A 36 19.67 -7.29 20.10
N GLU A 37 20.16 -6.08 20.37
CA GLU A 37 20.96 -5.81 21.57
C GLU A 37 20.14 -5.96 22.85
N GLU A 38 18.90 -5.47 22.86
CA GLU A 38 17.99 -5.64 24.00
C GLU A 38 17.54 -7.10 24.18
N ALA A 39 17.31 -7.83 23.09
CA ALA A 39 17.01 -9.26 23.17
C ALA A 39 18.14 -10.06 23.82
N LYS A 40 19.41 -9.72 23.56
CA LYS A 40 20.58 -10.36 24.19
C LYS A 40 20.65 -10.11 25.69
N LYS A 41 20.06 -9.01 26.17
CA LYS A 41 19.94 -8.67 27.60
C LYS A 41 18.74 -9.36 28.27
N GLY A 42 17.93 -10.11 27.52
CA GLY A 42 16.76 -10.83 28.02
C GLY A 42 15.47 -9.99 28.05
N ALA A 43 15.44 -8.86 27.34
CA ALA A 43 14.24 -8.01 27.30
C ALA A 43 13.15 -8.65 26.43
N GLU A 44 12.02 -9.03 27.04
CA GLU A 44 10.87 -9.62 26.31
C GLU A 44 10.26 -8.66 25.27
N LEU A 45 10.36 -7.35 25.50
CA LEU A 45 9.88 -6.31 24.59
C LEU A 45 10.56 -6.35 23.22
N ALA A 46 11.78 -6.87 23.12
CA ALA A 46 12.46 -7.01 21.84
C ALA A 46 11.69 -7.90 20.86
N TYR A 47 11.00 -8.95 21.35
CA TYR A 47 10.17 -9.82 20.52
C TYR A 47 8.94 -9.10 19.96
N VAL A 48 8.37 -8.16 20.72
CA VAL A 48 7.26 -7.29 20.26
C VAL A 48 7.75 -6.38 19.14
N VAL A 49 8.94 -5.79 19.29
CA VAL A 49 9.56 -4.96 18.24
C VAL A 49 9.82 -5.78 16.98
N PHE A 50 10.35 -7.00 17.09
CA PHE A 50 10.53 -7.87 15.93
C PHE A 50 9.21 -8.20 15.22
N ALA A 51 8.12 -8.45 15.96
CA ALA A 51 6.80 -8.68 15.37
C ALA A 51 6.33 -7.46 14.55
N ILE A 52 6.51 -6.25 15.06
CA ILE A 52 6.20 -5.00 14.34
C ILE A 52 7.07 -4.87 13.09
N LEU A 53 8.38 -5.13 13.19
CA LEU A 53 9.31 -5.06 12.05
C LEU A 53 8.92 -6.04 10.93
N ILE A 54 8.53 -7.27 11.28
CA ILE A 54 8.04 -8.27 10.32
C ILE A 54 6.81 -7.73 9.57
N VAL A 55 5.87 -7.11 10.30
CA VAL A 55 4.70 -6.51 9.66
C VAL A 55 5.09 -5.34 8.75
N MET A 56 5.99 -4.46 9.19
CA MET A 56 6.43 -3.31 8.38
C MET A 56 7.10 -3.77 7.08
N TYR A 57 8.08 -4.68 7.13
CA TYR A 57 8.70 -5.26 5.94
C TYR A 57 7.69 -6.05 5.09
N GLY A 58 6.82 -6.83 5.73
CA GLY A 58 5.76 -7.58 5.05
C GLY A 58 4.79 -6.68 4.30
N SER A 59 4.47 -5.50 4.85
CA SER A 59 3.59 -4.50 4.24
C SER A 59 4.24 -3.73 3.08
N ALA A 60 5.57 -3.65 3.05
CA ALA A 60 6.29 -3.02 1.94
C ALA A 60 6.04 -3.76 0.62
N ILE A 61 5.88 -5.09 0.66
CA ILE A 61 5.62 -5.92 -0.53
C ILE A 61 4.31 -5.50 -1.23
N PRO A 62 3.11 -5.58 -0.60
CA PRO A 62 1.88 -5.12 -1.22
C PRO A 62 1.90 -3.63 -1.55
N PHE A 63 2.62 -2.79 -0.79
CA PHE A 63 2.78 -1.38 -1.10
C PHE A 63 3.46 -1.17 -2.46
N TYR A 64 4.64 -1.76 -2.69
CA TYR A 64 5.33 -1.64 -3.97
C TYR A 64 4.59 -2.33 -5.12
N LEU A 65 3.89 -3.44 -4.85
CA LEU A 65 3.00 -4.05 -5.84
C LEU A 65 1.88 -3.10 -6.25
N ALA A 66 1.27 -2.36 -5.30
CA ALA A 66 0.26 -1.36 -5.61
C ALA A 66 0.82 -0.22 -6.47
N LEU A 67 2.01 0.33 -6.13
CA LEU A 67 2.67 1.36 -6.94
C LEU A 67 2.96 0.86 -8.36
N TYR A 68 3.46 -0.36 -8.50
CA TYR A 68 3.70 -0.96 -9.81
C TYR A 68 2.41 -1.08 -10.64
N GLN A 69 1.30 -1.52 -10.02
CA GLN A 69 0.02 -1.57 -10.74
C GLN A 69 -0.51 -0.18 -11.08
N ALA A 70 -0.27 0.83 -10.25
CA ALA A 70 -0.62 2.22 -10.56
C ALA A 70 0.16 2.72 -11.80
N LEU A 71 1.47 2.45 -11.88
CA LEU A 71 2.28 2.79 -13.07
C LEU A 71 1.79 2.06 -14.33
N ARG A 72 1.36 0.80 -14.21
CA ARG A 72 0.74 0.06 -15.31
C ARG A 72 -0.57 0.68 -15.75
N LEU A 73 -1.44 1.05 -14.82
CA LEU A 73 -2.71 1.70 -15.10
C LEU A 73 -2.49 3.02 -15.85
N LEU A 74 -1.55 3.86 -15.39
CA LEU A 74 -1.17 5.09 -16.09
C LEU A 74 -0.62 4.81 -17.50
N SER A 75 0.13 3.73 -17.66
CA SER A 75 0.65 3.32 -18.97
C SER A 75 -0.45 2.80 -19.91
N TYR A 76 -1.51 2.17 -19.39
CA TYR A 76 -2.68 1.81 -20.18
C TYR A 76 -3.44 3.05 -20.65
N ILE A 77 -3.55 4.07 -19.81
CA ILE A 77 -4.14 5.36 -20.18
C ILE A 77 -3.37 6.01 -21.32
N ASP A 78 -2.04 6.07 -21.25
CA ASP A 78 -1.21 6.63 -22.33
C ASP A 78 -1.35 5.87 -23.66
N LYS A 79 -1.61 4.55 -23.59
CA LYS A 79 -1.83 3.69 -24.76
C LYS A 79 -3.28 3.71 -25.27
N ASN A 80 -4.14 4.57 -24.72
CA ASN A 80 -5.60 4.59 -24.96
C ASN A 80 -6.29 3.23 -24.67
N GLN A 81 -5.73 2.44 -23.76
CA GLN A 81 -6.25 1.15 -23.28
C GLN A 81 -6.87 1.26 -21.88
N ALA A 82 -7.28 2.46 -21.48
CA ALA A 82 -7.87 2.72 -20.16
C ALA A 82 -9.11 1.85 -19.91
N PHE A 83 -10.02 1.76 -20.89
CA PHE A 83 -11.21 0.92 -20.87
C PHE A 83 -10.88 -0.51 -21.35
N SER A 84 -10.09 -1.23 -20.55
CA SER A 84 -9.74 -2.62 -20.84
C SER A 84 -9.77 -3.50 -19.60
N GLU A 85 -9.94 -4.80 -19.80
CA GLU A 85 -9.82 -5.83 -18.74
C GLU A 85 -8.46 -5.82 -18.03
N LEU A 86 -7.43 -5.25 -18.67
CA LEU A 86 -6.12 -5.07 -18.05
C LEU A 86 -6.15 -3.98 -16.97
N SER A 87 -6.83 -2.86 -17.24
CA SER A 87 -7.03 -1.78 -16.27
C SER A 87 -7.90 -2.22 -15.09
N VAL A 88 -8.98 -2.98 -15.34
CA VAL A 88 -9.81 -3.58 -14.29
C VAL A 88 -9.00 -4.52 -13.40
N ARG A 89 -8.15 -5.36 -13.99
CA ARG A 89 -7.23 -6.23 -13.23
C ARG A 89 -6.19 -5.44 -12.42
N ALA A 90 -5.66 -4.34 -12.96
CA ALA A 90 -4.74 -3.48 -12.23
C ALA A 90 -5.43 -2.88 -10.98
N LEU A 91 -6.63 -2.33 -11.13
CA LEU A 91 -7.42 -1.80 -10.01
C LEU A 91 -7.77 -2.88 -8.97
N LYS A 92 -8.14 -4.08 -9.41
CA LYS A 92 -8.37 -5.23 -8.50
C LYS A 92 -7.13 -5.55 -7.66
N LYS A 93 -5.94 -5.51 -8.27
CA LYS A 93 -4.69 -5.75 -7.56
C LYS A 93 -4.35 -4.62 -6.58
N ILE A 94 -4.54 -3.35 -6.96
CA ILE A 94 -4.35 -2.20 -6.06
C ILE A 94 -5.26 -2.33 -4.83
N LYS A 95 -6.56 -2.60 -5.05
CA LYS A 95 -7.52 -2.85 -3.98
C LYS A 95 -7.05 -3.95 -3.02
N ASN A 96 -6.68 -5.11 -3.56
CA ASN A 96 -6.25 -6.23 -2.74
C ASN A 96 -4.98 -5.91 -1.94
N CYS A 97 -4.01 -5.20 -2.54
CA CYS A 97 -2.81 -4.75 -1.82
C CYS A 97 -3.18 -3.83 -0.66
N ALA A 98 -4.09 -2.87 -0.87
CA ALA A 98 -4.54 -1.95 0.17
C ALA A 98 -5.29 -2.68 1.30
N ILE A 99 -6.13 -3.66 0.99
CA ILE A 99 -6.76 -4.53 2.00
C ILE A 99 -5.71 -5.31 2.79
N THR A 100 -4.70 -5.88 2.13
CA THR A 100 -3.62 -6.60 2.80
C THR A 100 -2.84 -5.68 3.76
N ILE A 101 -2.47 -4.47 3.34
CA ILE A 101 -1.78 -3.50 4.20
C ILE A 101 -2.65 -3.16 5.41
N SER A 102 -3.94 -2.86 5.18
CA SER A 102 -4.88 -2.58 6.28
C SER A 102 -4.94 -3.74 7.27
N GLY A 103 -5.09 -4.98 6.79
CA GLY A 103 -5.17 -6.16 7.66
C GLY A 103 -3.89 -6.40 8.45
N LEU A 104 -2.72 -6.23 7.81
CA LEU A 104 -1.42 -6.33 8.46
C LEU A 104 -1.29 -5.32 9.61
N TYR A 105 -1.63 -4.06 9.39
CA TYR A 105 -1.53 -3.03 10.42
C TYR A 105 -2.59 -3.16 11.52
N VAL A 106 -3.77 -3.71 11.23
CA VAL A 106 -4.75 -4.10 12.28
C VAL A 106 -4.16 -5.16 13.20
N VAL A 107 -3.45 -6.15 12.65
CA VAL A 107 -2.76 -7.18 13.44
C VAL A 107 -1.56 -6.60 14.19
N ALA A 108 -0.86 -5.61 13.64
CA ALA A 108 0.25 -4.95 14.32
C ALA A 108 -0.19 -4.05 15.48
N LEU A 109 -1.40 -3.50 15.44
CA LEU A 109 -1.86 -2.45 16.36
C LEU A 109 -1.78 -2.85 17.85
N PRO A 110 -2.16 -4.07 18.28
CA PRO A 110 -1.96 -4.51 19.66
C PRO A 110 -0.50 -4.53 20.10
N PHE A 111 0.43 -4.91 19.22
CA PHE A 111 1.86 -4.89 19.51
C PHE A 111 2.39 -3.47 19.63
N VAL A 112 1.94 -2.57 18.74
CA VAL A 112 2.27 -1.14 18.80
C VAL A 112 1.75 -0.52 20.09
N TYR A 113 0.56 -0.90 20.56
CA TYR A 113 -0.02 -0.42 21.81
C TYR A 113 0.86 -0.77 23.03
N ILE A 114 1.36 -2.01 23.11
CA ILE A 114 2.27 -2.45 24.19
C ILE A 114 3.52 -1.58 24.24
N ILE A 115 4.14 -1.29 23.09
CA ILE A 115 5.31 -0.42 23.01
C ILE A 115 4.97 1.03 23.38
N ALA A 116 3.82 1.53 22.89
CA ALA A 116 3.37 2.89 23.15
C ALA A 116 3.09 3.17 24.63
N GLU A 117 2.54 2.19 25.37
CA GLU A 117 2.39 2.31 26.83
C GLU A 117 3.74 2.26 27.56
N TRP A 118 4.67 1.42 27.10
CA TRP A 118 5.98 1.27 27.74
C TRP A 118 6.86 2.52 27.59
N ASP A 119 6.87 3.14 26.41
CA ASP A 119 7.67 4.32 26.09
C ASP A 119 6.95 5.65 26.38
N ASP A 120 5.77 5.60 27.03
CA ASP A 120 4.87 6.75 27.27
C ASP A 120 4.60 7.59 25.99
N ALA A 121 4.45 6.88 24.86
CA ALA A 121 4.35 7.44 23.51
C ALA A 121 3.03 7.03 22.81
N PRO A 122 1.86 7.48 23.31
CA PRO A 122 0.55 7.07 22.78
C PRO A 122 0.32 7.47 21.31
N GLY A 123 1.09 8.45 20.80
CA GLY A 123 1.02 8.89 19.40
C GLY A 123 1.35 7.80 18.38
N LEU A 124 2.10 6.75 18.75
CA LEU A 124 2.43 5.62 17.88
C LEU A 124 1.17 4.87 17.40
N VAL A 125 0.17 4.74 18.27
CA VAL A 125 -1.11 4.09 17.94
C VAL A 125 -1.85 4.87 16.85
N LEU A 126 -1.84 6.22 16.94
CA LEU A 126 -2.48 7.08 15.93
C LEU A 126 -1.83 6.91 14.55
N ILE A 127 -0.50 6.76 14.48
CA ILE A 127 0.20 6.51 13.22
C ILE A 127 -0.30 5.19 12.60
N GLY A 128 -0.41 4.13 13.39
CA GLY A 128 -0.97 2.85 12.94
C GLY A 128 -2.41 2.99 12.42
N MET A 129 -3.25 3.75 13.12
CA MET A 129 -4.63 4.02 12.70
C MET A 129 -4.71 4.80 11.38
N VAL A 130 -3.83 5.79 11.17
CA VAL A 130 -3.76 6.55 9.92
C VAL A 130 -3.41 5.64 8.74
N ILE A 131 -2.45 4.72 8.92
CA ILE A 131 -2.05 3.77 7.86
C ILE A 131 -3.22 2.84 7.50
N ILE A 132 -3.93 2.32 8.50
CA ILE A 132 -5.14 1.50 8.30
C ILE A 132 -6.20 2.31 7.55
N GLY A 133 -6.55 3.50 8.05
CA GLY A 133 -7.57 4.37 7.46
C GLY A 133 -7.26 4.74 6.01
N ALA A 134 -6.02 5.17 5.73
CA ALA A 134 -5.59 5.50 4.37
C ALA A 134 -5.68 4.28 3.43
N SER A 135 -5.29 3.10 3.92
CA SER A 135 -5.36 1.86 3.14
C SER A 135 -6.82 1.46 2.84
N ILE A 136 -7.73 1.62 3.81
CA ILE A 136 -9.17 1.38 3.59
C ILE A 136 -9.73 2.35 2.55
N VAL A 137 -9.40 3.64 2.63
CA VAL A 137 -9.85 4.65 1.65
C VAL A 137 -9.38 4.27 0.25
N ILE A 138 -8.12 3.87 0.08
CA ILE A 138 -7.57 3.41 -1.20
C ILE A 138 -8.29 2.15 -1.68
N ALA A 139 -8.55 1.18 -0.80
CA ALA A 139 -9.24 -0.05 -1.15
C ALA A 139 -10.67 0.21 -1.65
N VAL A 140 -11.43 1.04 -0.94
CA VAL A 140 -12.80 1.42 -1.30
C VAL A 140 -12.79 2.18 -2.62
N PHE A 141 -11.92 3.18 -2.77
CA PHE A 141 -11.81 3.95 -4.01
C PHE A 141 -11.46 3.07 -5.22
N ALA A 142 -10.47 2.19 -5.06
CA ALA A 142 -10.09 1.24 -6.12
C ALA A 142 -11.22 0.27 -6.45
N ALA A 143 -12.02 -0.17 -5.47
CA ALA A 143 -13.18 -1.02 -5.70
C ALA A 143 -14.28 -0.31 -6.50
N VAL A 144 -14.57 0.95 -6.17
CA VAL A 144 -15.54 1.78 -6.92
C VAL A 144 -15.07 1.97 -8.35
N LEU A 145 -13.82 2.39 -8.56
CA LEU A 145 -13.26 2.54 -9.91
C LEU A 145 -13.24 1.22 -10.68
N GLN A 146 -12.92 0.10 -10.01
CA GLN A 146 -12.94 -1.23 -10.64
C GLN A 146 -14.33 -1.57 -11.18
N LYS A 147 -15.39 -1.30 -10.39
CA LYS A 147 -16.78 -1.56 -10.78
C LYS A 147 -17.21 -0.65 -11.94
N LEU A 148 -17.02 0.66 -11.80
CA LEU A 148 -17.41 1.64 -12.82
C LEU A 148 -16.70 1.39 -14.15
N LEU A 149 -15.42 1.06 -14.11
CA LEU A 149 -14.66 0.77 -15.32
C LEU A 149 -15.14 -0.51 -16.00
N LYS A 150 -15.53 -1.52 -15.22
CA LYS A 150 -16.08 -2.77 -15.76
C LYS A 150 -17.42 -2.54 -16.44
N GLU A 151 -18.33 -1.79 -15.81
CA GLU A 151 -19.62 -1.41 -16.39
C GLU A 151 -19.43 -0.62 -17.70
N ALA A 152 -18.50 0.33 -17.73
CA ALA A 152 -18.21 1.11 -18.94
C ALA A 152 -17.64 0.24 -20.09
N ILE A 153 -16.85 -0.79 -19.78
CA ILE A 153 -16.36 -1.76 -20.78
C ILE A 153 -17.52 -2.58 -21.34
N ASP A 154 -18.40 -3.07 -20.47
CA ASP A 154 -19.53 -3.92 -20.86
C ASP A 154 -20.51 -3.15 -21.78
N ILE A 155 -20.85 -1.90 -21.42
CA ILE A 155 -21.67 -1.01 -22.27
C ILE A 155 -21.02 -0.78 -23.64
N LYS A 156 -19.72 -0.51 -23.67
CA LYS A 156 -19.01 -0.32 -24.94
C LYS A 156 -19.05 -1.58 -25.80
N SER A 157 -18.86 -2.75 -25.19
CA SER A 157 -18.91 -4.02 -25.91
C SER A 157 -20.28 -4.33 -26.51
N GLU A 158 -21.36 -3.97 -25.81
CA GLU A 158 -22.73 -4.13 -26.31
C GLU A 158 -23.02 -3.19 -27.49
N ASN A 159 -22.59 -1.93 -27.39
CA ASN A 159 -22.72 -0.97 -28.49
C ASN A 159 -21.92 -1.38 -29.73
N ASP A 160 -20.71 -1.94 -29.56
CA ASP A 160 -19.89 -2.44 -30.67
C ASP A 160 -20.48 -3.71 -31.33
N LEU A 161 -21.40 -4.44 -30.66
CA LEU A 161 -22.07 -5.65 -31.19
C LEU A 161 -23.42 -5.38 -31.88
N THR A 162 -24.01 -4.20 -31.69
CA THR A 162 -25.35 -3.85 -32.19
C THR A 162 -25.34 -2.91 -33.40
N VAL A 163 -24.18 -2.36 -33.75
CA VAL A 163 -23.97 -1.47 -34.91
C VAL A 163 -23.35 -2.23 -36.08
#